data_AF-X1A793-F1
#
_entry.id   AF-X1A793-F1
#
_cell.length_a   1.000
_cell.length_b   1.000
_cell.length_c   1.000
_cell.angle_alpha   90.00
_cell.angle_beta   90.00
_cell.angle_gamma   90.00
#
_symmetry.space_group_name_H-M   'P 1'
#
loop_
_entity.id
_entity.type
_entity.pdbx_description
1 polymer ?
#
loop_
_entity_poly.entity_id
_entity_poly.type
_entity_poly.pdbx_seq_one_letter_code
_entity_poly.pdbx_strand_id
1 'polypeptide(L)'
;MNKQNPLRPSATFPLEVLAEIHRAADQGIYEIRGFGTKRSLPNFDDLLFLGASMSRYPLEGYREKCATDVTLGTRFAKKPIELNIPITIAGMSFGALGANAKEALGCAATQMGTSTTT
;
A
#
# COMPACT_ATOMS: atom_id res chain seq x y z
N MET A 1 8.60 25.09 29.45
CA MET A 1 9.06 23.81 28.88
C MET A 1 7.81 23.00 28.55
N ASN A 2 7.41 22.97 27.28
CA ASN A 2 6.09 22.46 26.87
C ASN A 2 6.14 20.92 26.93
N LYS A 3 5.49 20.31 27.94
CA LYS A 3 5.33 18.86 28.00
C LYS A 3 4.37 18.45 26.88
N GLN A 4 4.92 18.11 25.72
CA GLN A 4 4.14 17.42 24.69
C GLN A 4 3.66 16.09 25.28
N ASN A 5 2.34 15.91 25.33
CA ASN A 5 1.72 14.67 25.75
C ASN A 5 2.26 13.54 24.84
N PRO A 6 2.73 12.39 25.36
CA PRO A 6 3.23 11.32 24.50
C PRO A 6 2.13 10.89 23.54
N LEU A 7 2.41 10.95 22.24
CA LEU A 7 1.47 10.54 21.19
C LEU A 7 1.10 9.07 21.42
N ARG A 8 -0.20 8.78 21.37
CA ARG A 8 -0.70 7.41 21.54
C ARG A 8 -0.21 6.55 20.37
N PRO A 9 0.45 5.41 20.62
CA PRO A 9 0.92 4.54 19.55
C PRO A 9 -0.27 3.90 18.80
N SER A 10 -0.11 3.73 17.49
CA SER A 10 -1.05 2.98 16.66
C SER A 10 -0.91 1.48 16.96
N ALA A 11 -2.03 0.77 17.05
CA ALA A 11 -2.02 -0.69 17.20
C ALA A 11 -1.54 -1.38 15.91
N THR A 12 -1.90 -0.82 14.74
CA THR A 12 -1.57 -1.33 13.40
C THR A 12 -0.23 -0.82 12.89
N PHE A 13 0.21 0.36 13.33
CA PHE A 13 1.50 0.95 12.96
C PHE A 13 2.37 1.18 14.21
N PRO A 14 2.79 0.12 14.92
CA PRO A 14 3.76 0.24 15.99
C PRO A 14 5.13 0.69 15.45
N LEU A 15 6.04 1.11 16.35
CA LEU A 15 7.35 1.69 15.98
C LEU A 15 8.19 0.77 15.07
N GLU A 16 8.12 -0.53 15.27
CA GLU A 16 8.80 -1.51 14.42
C GLU A 16 8.25 -1.55 12.98
N VAL A 17 6.94 -1.39 12.78
CA VAL A 17 6.32 -1.26 11.45
C VAL A 17 6.77 0.04 10.79
N LEU A 18 6.74 1.14 11.53
CA LEU A 18 7.15 2.45 11.00
C LEU A 18 8.63 2.47 10.62
N ALA A 19 9.49 1.91 11.47
CA ALA A 19 10.93 1.80 11.17
C ALA A 19 11.17 1.01 9.88
N GLU A 20 10.40 -0.05 9.65
CA GLU A 20 10.48 -0.82 8.42
C GLU A 20 9.96 -0.04 7.20
N ILE A 21 8.82 0.64 7.30
CA ILE A 21 8.30 1.48 6.22
C ILE A 21 9.34 2.53 5.83
N HIS A 22 9.99 3.17 6.81
CA HIS A 22 11.04 4.15 6.56
C HIS A 22 12.27 3.51 5.91
N ARG A 23 12.73 2.35 6.41
CA ARG A 23 13.85 1.61 5.82
C ARG A 23 13.57 1.23 4.36
N ALA A 24 12.39 0.67 4.09
CA ALA A 24 11.98 0.26 2.75
C ALA A 24 11.85 1.45 1.80
N ALA A 25 11.33 2.59 2.28
CA ALA A 25 11.23 3.82 1.49
C ALA A 25 12.60 4.43 1.14
N ASP A 26 13.56 4.38 2.06
CA ASP A 26 14.90 4.92 1.87
C ASP A 26 15.78 4.02 0.98
N GLN A 27 15.70 2.70 1.18
CA GLN A 27 16.57 1.73 0.49
C GLN A 27 15.97 1.18 -0.80
N GLY A 28 14.64 1.25 -0.97
CA GLY A 28 13.92 0.62 -2.08
C GLY A 28 13.92 -0.91 -2.04
N ILE A 29 14.39 -1.53 -0.95
CA ILE A 29 14.48 -2.99 -0.80
C ILE A 29 13.24 -3.49 -0.08
N TYR A 30 12.42 -4.27 -0.78
CA TYR A 30 11.29 -4.99 -0.17
C TYR A 30 11.79 -6.26 0.52
N GLU A 31 11.14 -6.62 1.62
CA GLU A 31 11.34 -7.91 2.28
C GLU A 31 10.00 -8.65 2.28
N ILE A 32 10.01 -9.96 2.01
CA ILE A 32 8.80 -10.78 2.05
C ILE A 32 8.55 -11.15 3.51
N ARG A 33 7.53 -10.55 4.11
CA ARG A 33 7.20 -10.74 5.52
C ARG A 33 5.73 -10.47 5.81
N GLY A 34 5.16 -11.22 6.74
CA GLY A 34 3.87 -10.89 7.35
C GLY A 34 4.04 -9.80 8.41
N PHE A 35 3.02 -8.97 8.64
CA PHE A 35 3.13 -7.84 9.57
C PHE A 35 1.86 -7.63 10.40
N GLY A 36 1.99 -7.73 11.72
CA GLY A 36 0.88 -7.67 12.70
C GLY A 36 0.90 -6.51 13.72
N THR A 37 -0.01 -6.59 14.71
CA THR A 37 -0.47 -5.51 15.62
C THR A 37 -0.19 -5.75 17.13
N LYS A 38 -0.07 -4.67 17.94
CA LYS A 38 0.12 -4.69 19.42
C LYS A 38 -1.15 -4.87 20.27
N ARG A 39 -2.36 -4.87 19.70
CA ARG A 39 -3.62 -5.26 20.40
C ARG A 39 -4.52 -6.03 19.43
N SER A 40 -5.10 -7.14 19.91
CA SER A 40 -5.88 -8.07 19.09
C SER A 40 -7.19 -7.45 18.60
N LEU A 41 -7.31 -7.26 17.29
CA LEU A 41 -8.54 -6.99 16.55
C LEU A 41 -8.50 -7.83 15.27
N PRO A 42 -9.65 -8.33 14.78
CA PRO A 42 -9.72 -9.00 13.49
C PRO A 42 -9.25 -8.06 12.37
N ASN A 43 -8.22 -8.45 11.63
CA ASN A 43 -7.63 -7.69 10.53
C ASN A 43 -7.23 -8.64 9.39
N PHE A 44 -6.62 -8.14 8.32
CA PHE A 44 -6.26 -8.98 7.17
C PHE A 44 -5.24 -10.09 7.50
N ASP A 45 -4.48 -9.98 8.59
CA ASP A 45 -3.59 -11.04 9.10
C ASP A 45 -4.35 -12.26 9.63
N ASP A 46 -5.64 -12.12 9.97
CA ASP A 46 -6.48 -13.25 10.40
C ASP A 46 -7.02 -14.04 9.21
N LEU A 47 -6.76 -13.59 7.98
CA LEU A 47 -7.11 -14.32 6.76
C LEU A 47 -5.94 -15.23 6.36
N LEU A 48 -6.18 -16.54 6.41
CA LEU A 48 -5.28 -17.52 5.81
C LEU A 48 -5.66 -17.74 4.35
N PHE A 49 -4.74 -17.41 3.44
CA PHE A 49 -4.88 -17.76 2.02
C PHE A 49 -4.29 -19.15 1.77
N LEU A 50 -5.04 -20.00 1.06
CA LEU A 50 -4.52 -21.29 0.60
C LEU A 50 -3.45 -21.06 -0.47
N GLY A 51 -2.30 -21.69 -0.29
CA GLY A 51 -1.19 -21.60 -1.24
C GLY A 51 -1.59 -22.11 -2.62
N ALA A 52 -1.06 -21.49 -3.68
CA ALA A 52 -1.41 -21.81 -5.06
C ALA A 52 -1.30 -23.32 -5.35
N SER A 53 -0.27 -23.99 -4.85
CA SER A 53 0.01 -25.43 -5.03
C SER A 53 -1.13 -26.36 -4.64
N MET A 54 -2.08 -25.91 -3.81
CA MET A 54 -3.27 -26.69 -3.46
C MET A 54 -4.33 -26.72 -4.58
N SER A 55 -4.25 -25.81 -5.54
CA SER A 55 -5.24 -25.67 -6.63
C SER A 55 -4.62 -25.62 -8.03
N ARG A 56 -3.37 -25.15 -8.16
CA ARG A 56 -2.63 -25.02 -9.43
C ARG A 56 -1.13 -24.89 -9.20
N TYR A 57 -0.33 -25.03 -10.26
CA TYR A 57 1.09 -24.69 -10.18
C TYR A 57 1.28 -23.18 -9.95
N PRO A 58 2.15 -22.77 -9.00
CA PRO A 58 2.51 -21.37 -8.82
C PRO A 58 3.16 -20.80 -10.08
N LEU A 59 3.00 -19.50 -10.30
CA LEU A 59 3.70 -18.81 -11.38
C LEU A 59 5.21 -18.90 -11.14
N GLU A 60 5.94 -19.33 -12.15
CA GLU A 60 7.40 -19.35 -12.12
C GLU A 60 7.91 -18.01 -12.66
N GLY A 61 8.53 -17.19 -11.81
CA GLY A 61 8.88 -15.80 -12.16
C GLY A 61 9.83 -15.62 -13.36
N TYR A 62 10.53 -16.67 -13.79
CA TYR A 62 11.34 -16.66 -15.01
C TYR A 62 10.58 -17.14 -16.26
N ARG A 63 9.47 -17.86 -16.11
CA ARG A 63 8.63 -18.36 -17.21
C ARG A 63 7.45 -17.44 -17.48
N GLU A 64 6.87 -16.88 -16.44
CA GLU A 64 5.58 -16.21 -16.47
C GLU A 64 5.62 -14.93 -15.64
N LYS A 65 5.00 -13.86 -16.13
CA LYS A 65 4.88 -12.59 -15.39
C LYS A 65 3.57 -12.57 -14.61
N CYS A 66 3.62 -12.11 -13.37
CA CYS A 66 2.43 -11.78 -12.61
C CYS A 66 1.90 -10.43 -13.07
N ALA A 67 0.78 -10.42 -13.79
CA ALA A 67 0.10 -9.20 -14.21
C ALA A 67 -0.57 -8.54 -13.00
N THR A 68 -0.29 -7.26 -12.76
CA THR A 68 -0.88 -6.46 -11.69
C THR A 68 -1.77 -5.35 -12.22
N ASP A 69 -1.82 -5.17 -13.53
CA ASP A 69 -2.64 -4.16 -14.17
C ASP A 69 -4.13 -4.46 -13.98
N VAL A 70 -4.90 -3.40 -13.76
CA VAL A 70 -6.35 -3.48 -13.56
C VAL A 70 -7.04 -2.35 -14.28
N THR A 71 -8.20 -2.66 -14.87
CA THR A 71 -9.08 -1.65 -15.47
C THR A 71 -10.33 -1.48 -14.61
N LEU A 72 -10.55 -0.28 -14.09
CA LEU A 72 -11.73 0.08 -13.30
C LEU A 72 -12.81 0.70 -14.18
N GLY A 73 -14.07 0.36 -13.92
CA GLY A 73 -15.22 0.95 -14.63
C GLY A 73 -15.56 0.29 -15.97
N THR A 74 -15.02 -0.88 -16.27
CA THR A 74 -15.20 -1.62 -17.54
C THR A 74 -16.65 -1.87 -17.95
N ARG A 75 -17.60 -1.86 -17.00
CA ARG A 75 -19.01 -2.15 -17.26
C ARG A 75 -19.82 -0.95 -17.77
N PHE A 76 -19.61 0.25 -17.20
CA PHE A 76 -20.49 1.41 -17.44
C PHE A 76 -19.75 2.74 -17.62
N ALA A 77 -18.45 2.79 -17.35
CA ALA A 77 -17.71 4.04 -17.47
C ALA A 77 -17.51 4.38 -18.96
N LYS A 78 -17.81 5.62 -19.34
CA LYS A 78 -17.51 6.13 -20.70
C LYS A 78 -16.01 6.12 -20.98
N LYS A 79 -15.20 6.29 -19.94
CA LYS A 79 -13.73 6.23 -19.97
C LYS A 79 -13.28 5.39 -18.77
N PRO A 80 -13.10 4.08 -18.95
CA PRO A 80 -12.50 3.22 -17.94
C PRO A 80 -11.10 3.72 -17.56
N ILE A 81 -10.69 3.44 -16.32
CA ILE A 81 -9.38 3.85 -15.80
C ILE A 81 -8.47 2.62 -15.83
N GLU A 82 -7.33 2.75 -16.49
CA GLU A 82 -6.28 1.73 -16.52
C GLU A 82 -5.21 2.08 -15.47
N LEU A 83 -4.88 1.11 -14.62
CA LEU A 83 -3.86 1.25 -13.58
C LEU A 83 -2.85 0.11 -13.74
N ASN A 84 -1.56 0.40 -13.58
CA ASN A 84 -0.49 -0.61 -13.65
C ASN A 84 -0.46 -1.55 -12.43
N ILE A 85 -1.04 -1.11 -11.31
CA ILE A 85 -1.10 -1.84 -10.04
C ILE A 85 -2.47 -1.70 -9.38
N PRO A 86 -2.91 -2.67 -8.56
CA PRO A 86 -4.23 -2.65 -7.90
C PRO A 86 -4.20 -1.86 -6.59
N ILE A 87 -3.46 -0.75 -6.54
CA ILE A 87 -3.26 0.07 -5.34
C ILE A 87 -3.39 1.54 -5.75
N THR A 88 -4.29 2.29 -5.12
CA THR A 88 -4.44 3.75 -5.34
C THR A 88 -4.15 4.52 -4.06
N ILE A 89 -3.74 5.78 -4.21
CA ILE A 89 -3.50 6.69 -3.08
C ILE A 89 -4.83 7.37 -2.73
N ALA A 90 -5.29 7.15 -1.49
CA ALA A 90 -6.54 7.71 -1.00
C ALA A 90 -6.51 9.25 -0.92
N GLY A 91 -7.69 9.86 -1.05
CA GLY A 91 -7.87 11.30 -0.95
C GLY A 91 -7.60 11.83 0.46
N MET A 92 -6.73 12.82 0.55
CA MET A 92 -6.43 13.57 1.78
C MET A 92 -6.54 15.07 1.47
N SER A 93 -6.98 15.95 2.36
CA SER A 93 -7.17 17.36 1.97
C SER A 93 -5.85 18.15 1.89
N PHE A 94 -5.80 19.20 1.07
CA PHE A 94 -4.68 20.17 1.04
C PHE A 94 -4.47 20.93 2.36
N GLY A 95 -5.45 20.91 3.28
CA GLY A 95 -5.29 21.45 4.63
C GLY A 95 -4.73 20.43 5.64
N ALA A 96 -4.82 19.13 5.35
CA ALA A 96 -4.31 18.05 6.20
C ALA A 96 -2.87 17.66 5.87
N LEU A 97 -2.41 17.95 4.64
CA LEU A 97 -1.05 17.67 4.17
C LEU A 97 -0.39 18.93 3.64
N GLY A 98 0.92 19.04 3.84
CA GLY A 98 1.72 20.10 3.22
C GLY A 98 1.81 19.96 1.70
N ALA A 99 2.08 21.06 1.00
CA ALA A 99 2.22 21.10 -0.46
C ALA A 99 3.24 20.09 -0.98
N ASN A 100 4.41 20.00 -0.35
CA ASN A 100 5.47 19.06 -0.73
C ASN A 100 5.00 17.59 -0.65
N ALA A 101 4.18 17.24 0.34
CA ALA A 101 3.65 15.89 0.46
C ALA A 101 2.65 15.59 -0.66
N LYS A 102 1.84 16.57 -1.05
CA LYS A 102 0.91 16.42 -2.18
C LYS A 102 1.61 16.26 -3.51
N GLU A 103 2.63 17.08 -3.75
CA GLU A 103 3.46 16.97 -4.95
C GLU A 103 4.13 15.59 -5.02
N ALA A 104 4.75 15.14 -3.92
CA ALA A 104 5.38 13.82 -3.84
C ALA A 104 4.39 12.68 -4.14
N LEU A 105 3.17 12.73 -3.59
CA LEU A 105 2.14 11.72 -3.88
C LEU A 105 1.67 11.74 -5.34
N GLY A 106 1.57 12.93 -5.95
CA GLY A 106 1.25 13.09 -7.38
C GLY A 106 2.32 12.52 -8.30
N CYS A 107 3.58 12.83 -8.02
CA CYS A 107 4.73 12.28 -8.74
C CYS A 107 4.81 10.76 -8.58
N ALA A 108 4.68 10.25 -7.34
CA ALA A 108 4.72 8.82 -7.08
C ALA A 108 3.59 8.07 -7.79
N ALA A 109 2.36 8.58 -7.76
CA ALA A 109 1.23 7.98 -8.46
C ALA A 109 1.50 7.90 -9.97
N THR A 110 2.04 8.97 -10.56
CA THR A 110 2.39 9.02 -11.98
C THR A 110 3.48 8.02 -12.34
N GLN A 111 4.56 7.96 -11.55
CA GLN A 111 5.68 7.04 -11.78
C GLN A 111 5.27 5.57 -11.63
N MET A 112 4.39 5.26 -10.68
CA MET A 112 3.89 3.91 -10.45
C MET A 112 2.73 3.52 -11.38
N GLY A 113 2.26 4.44 -12.23
CA GLY A 113 1.12 4.23 -13.11
C GLY A 113 -0.18 3.94 -12.36
N THR A 114 -0.40 4.66 -11.26
CA THR A 114 -1.63 4.56 -10.46
C THR A 114 -2.27 5.93 -10.23
N SER A 115 -3.44 5.93 -9.60
CA SER A 115 -4.23 7.12 -9.30
C SER A 115 -3.97 7.63 -7.88
N THR A 116 -4.03 8.95 -7.73
CA THR A 116 -4.14 9.65 -6.45
C THR A 116 -5.27 10.66 -6.50
N THR A 117 -5.96 10.87 -5.38
CA THR A 117 -7.00 11.90 -5.26
C THR A 117 -6.43 13.07 -4.46
N THR A 118 -6.27 14.23 -5.11
CA THR A 118 -5.68 15.41 -4.49
C THR A 118 -6.70 16.33 -3.84
#